data_AF-A0A1A6GVH3-F1
#
_entry.id   AF-A0A1A6GVH3-F1
#
_cell.length_a   1.000
_cell.length_b   1.000
_cell.length_c   1.000
_cell.angle_alpha   90.00
_cell.angle_beta   90.00
_cell.angle_gamma   90.00
#
_symmetry.space_group_name_H-M   'P 1'
#
loop_
_entity.id
_entity.type
_entity.pdbx_description
1 polymer ?
#
loop_
_entity_poly.entity_id
_entity_poly.type
_entity_poly.pdbx_seq_one_letter_code
_entity_poly.pdbx_strand_id
1 'polypeptide(L)'
;MQRFLYPWHRQVLSCSWSRLCLLKRYLFTMKLQSPEFQSLFTEGLKNLTELFAKENHELRIAGGAVRDLLNGVKPQDVDFATTATPTQMKEMFQSAGVRMINNKGEKHGTITARHDHETLEAIAENAKGLAGISGERIWVELKKILTGDHVNHLIHLIYDLDVAPHIGLPANANLEEFNKVSKNVEGFSPKPMTLLASLFKVQDDVTKLDLRLKISKEEKNLGLFIVKNRKDLIKATDSSEPLKPYQDFVIDSREPDATARVCELLKYQGEHGLLKEMQQWSVPPFPVSGHDIRKVGISSGKEIGALLQQLREQWKKSGYQMEKDELLSHIKKT
;
A
#
# COMPACT_ATOMS: atom_id res chain seq x y z
N MET A 1 -29.38 28.36 36.53
CA MET A 1 -29.56 28.19 37.99
C MET A 1 -28.44 28.98 38.69
N GLN A 2 -28.69 30.24 39.10
CA GLN A 2 -28.93 30.67 40.50
C GLN A 2 -27.77 30.32 41.46
N ARG A 3 -27.12 31.21 42.23
CA ARG A 3 -27.59 32.42 42.96
C ARG A 3 -26.41 33.31 43.44
N PHE A 4 -26.70 34.61 43.52
CA PHE A 4 -26.03 35.66 44.31
C PHE A 4 -26.06 35.38 45.83
N LEU A 5 -25.20 36.07 46.62
CA LEU A 5 -25.57 36.74 47.88
C LEU A 5 -24.44 37.69 48.38
N TYR A 6 -24.75 38.99 48.38
CA TYR A 6 -24.20 39.99 49.31
C TYR A 6 -25.03 39.96 50.61
N PRO A 7 -24.49 40.44 51.75
CA PRO A 7 -25.08 41.65 52.34
C PRO A 7 -24.07 42.63 52.97
N TRP A 8 -24.59 43.84 53.21
CA TRP A 8 -23.95 45.07 53.66
C TRP A 8 -23.64 45.13 55.18
N HIS A 9 -22.64 45.93 55.57
CA HIS A 9 -22.78 46.97 56.62
C HIS A 9 -21.71 48.08 56.50
N ARG A 10 -22.16 49.34 56.56
CA ARG A 10 -21.39 50.59 56.51
C ARG A 10 -20.65 50.89 57.83
N GLN A 11 -19.47 51.50 57.76
CA GLN A 11 -19.20 52.84 58.33
C GLN A 11 -17.90 53.46 57.80
N VAL A 12 -17.88 54.79 57.79
CA VAL A 12 -16.98 55.71 57.08
C VAL A 12 -15.84 56.18 57.99
N LEU A 13 -14.78 56.76 57.38
CA LEU A 13 -13.65 57.56 57.95
C LEU A 13 -12.42 56.69 58.32
N SER A 14 -11.17 56.98 57.94
CA SER A 14 -10.54 58.16 57.34
C SER A 14 -9.12 57.78 56.83
N CYS A 15 -8.54 58.65 56.00
CA CYS A 15 -7.10 58.84 55.78
C CYS A 15 -6.25 57.68 55.22
N SER A 16 -5.87 57.82 53.95
CA SER A 16 -4.49 58.11 53.52
C SER A 16 -4.24 57.48 52.15
N TRP A 17 -4.01 58.33 51.15
CA TRP A 17 -3.45 57.91 49.88
C TRP A 17 -2.05 57.35 50.12
N SER A 18 -1.84 56.06 49.87
CA SER A 18 -0.52 55.47 49.75
C SER A 18 -0.59 54.31 48.76
N ARG A 19 -0.08 54.59 47.56
CA ARG A 19 0.30 53.67 46.46
C ARG A 19 -0.06 52.19 46.68
N LEU A 20 -1.08 51.72 45.96
CA LEU A 20 -1.23 50.30 45.65
C LEU A 20 -0.05 49.85 44.76
N CYS A 21 1.05 49.46 45.38
CA CYS A 21 1.96 48.50 44.78
C CYS A 21 1.27 47.14 44.88
N LEU A 22 0.62 46.70 43.80
CA LEU A 22 0.25 45.31 43.60
C LEU A 22 1.54 44.47 43.58
N LEU A 23 1.99 44.03 44.76
CA LEU A 23 2.96 42.95 44.90
C LEU A 23 2.35 41.71 44.25
N LYS A 24 2.72 41.46 42.97
CA LYS A 24 2.53 40.16 42.33
C LYS A 24 3.16 39.11 43.24
N ARG A 25 2.35 38.39 44.01
CA ARG A 25 2.78 37.20 44.73
C ARG A 25 3.17 36.16 43.70
N TYR A 26 4.47 35.94 43.52
CA TYR A 26 4.97 34.86 42.67
C TYR A 26 4.77 33.55 43.43
N LEU A 27 3.94 32.66 42.89
CA LEU A 27 3.84 31.29 43.37
C LEU A 27 5.07 30.54 42.89
N PHE A 28 5.89 30.07 43.83
CA PHE A 28 7.00 29.18 43.55
C PHE A 28 6.54 27.74 43.69
N THR A 29 6.75 26.93 42.65
CA THR A 29 6.47 25.50 42.65
C THR A 29 7.73 24.74 42.29
N MET A 30 7.94 23.60 42.95
CA MET A 30 9.04 22.71 42.60
C MET A 30 8.81 22.11 41.22
N LYS A 31 9.87 22.06 40.41
CA LYS A 31 9.90 21.41 39.10
C LYS A 31 11.13 20.51 39.02
N LEU A 32 10.99 19.38 38.34
CA LEU A 32 12.11 18.50 38.06
C LEU A 32 13.04 19.18 37.04
N GLN A 33 14.33 19.29 37.38
CA GLN A 33 15.35 19.80 36.48
C GLN A 33 16.60 18.95 36.65
N SER A 34 16.90 18.11 35.66
CA SER A 34 18.08 17.25 35.65
C SER A 34 18.60 17.06 34.22
N PRO A 35 19.89 16.69 34.03
CA PRO A 35 20.43 16.38 32.70
C PRO A 35 19.65 15.27 31.98
N GLU A 36 19.21 14.26 32.73
CA GLU A 36 18.44 13.12 32.21
C GLU A 36 17.10 13.59 31.66
N PHE A 37 16.41 14.46 32.40
CA PHE A 37 15.14 15.05 31.97
C PHE A 37 15.32 15.98 30.75
N GLN A 38 16.36 16.83 30.76
CA GLN A 38 16.64 17.72 29.63
C GLN A 38 16.99 16.95 28.35
N SER A 39 17.65 15.80 28.48
CA SER A 39 18.02 14.95 27.34
C SER A 39 16.83 14.36 26.57
N LEU A 40 15.63 14.37 27.15
CA LEU A 40 14.42 13.86 26.49
C LEU A 40 13.86 14.85 25.46
N PHE A 41 14.13 16.16 25.61
CA PHE A 41 13.59 17.23 24.75
C PHE A 41 14.32 17.34 23.41
N THR A 42 14.31 16.24 22.65
CA THR A 42 14.68 16.23 21.22
C THR A 42 13.72 17.08 20.39
N GLU A 43 14.13 17.49 19.20
CA GLU A 43 13.26 18.25 18.28
C GLU A 43 11.93 17.52 17.99
N GLY A 44 11.96 16.19 17.86
CA GLY A 44 10.75 15.39 17.71
C GLY A 44 9.81 15.48 18.92
N LEU A 45 10.33 15.45 20.15
CA LEU A 45 9.51 15.60 21.34
C LEU A 45 8.98 17.02 21.52
N LYS A 46 9.76 18.05 21.19
CA LYS A 46 9.31 19.44 21.21
C LYS A 46 8.13 19.64 20.26
N ASN A 47 8.27 19.20 19.01
CA ASN A 47 7.20 19.25 18.00
C ASN A 47 5.94 18.51 18.46
N LEU A 48 6.11 17.36 19.12
CA LEU A 48 5.00 16.61 19.70
C LEU A 48 4.29 17.41 20.81
N THR A 49 5.04 18.00 21.74
CA THR A 49 4.44 18.81 22.82
C THR A 49 3.74 20.06 22.30
N GLU A 50 4.30 20.71 21.28
CA GLU A 50 3.70 21.88 20.65
C GLU A 50 2.41 21.53 19.89
N LEU A 51 2.39 20.38 19.20
CA LEU A 51 1.20 19.88 18.52
C LEU A 51 0.04 19.64 19.50
N PHE A 52 0.30 18.96 20.61
CA PHE A 52 -0.73 18.71 21.63
C PHE A 52 -1.19 20.00 22.30
N ALA A 53 -0.27 20.94 22.57
CA ALA A 53 -0.63 22.25 23.11
C ALA A 53 -1.50 23.06 22.14
N LYS A 54 -1.19 23.04 20.83
CA LYS A 54 -1.96 23.72 19.79
C LYS A 54 -3.39 23.19 19.69
N GLU A 55 -3.55 21.88 19.79
CA GLU A 55 -4.86 21.21 19.74
C GLU A 55 -5.58 21.18 21.10
N ASN A 56 -5.06 21.90 22.11
CA ASN A 56 -5.63 21.99 23.47
C ASN A 56 -5.80 20.64 24.19
N HIS A 57 -4.88 19.70 23.95
CA HIS A 57 -4.82 18.44 24.66
C HIS A 57 -3.62 18.40 25.62
N GLU A 58 -3.82 17.88 26.82
CA GLU A 58 -2.72 17.71 27.76
C GLU A 58 -1.88 16.51 27.36
N LEU A 59 -0.55 16.63 27.44
CA LEU A 59 0.40 15.55 27.21
C LEU A 59 1.37 15.51 28.39
N ARG A 60 1.51 14.34 29.02
CA ARG A 60 2.37 14.14 30.19
C ARG A 60 3.16 12.85 30.06
N ILE A 61 4.37 12.83 30.60
CA ILE A 61 5.14 11.59 30.77
C ILE A 61 4.42 10.75 31.83
N ALA A 62 4.28 9.45 31.57
CA ALA A 62 3.59 8.51 32.44
C ALA A 62 4.43 7.25 32.70
N GLY A 63 3.97 6.43 33.65
CA GLY A 63 4.50 5.08 33.85
C GLY A 63 5.95 5.02 34.35
N GLY A 64 6.70 4.03 33.83
CA GLY A 64 8.06 3.73 34.26
C GLY A 64 9.05 4.88 34.04
N ALA A 65 8.84 5.68 32.99
CA ALA A 65 9.69 6.82 32.68
C ALA A 65 9.71 7.89 33.79
N VAL A 66 8.58 8.11 34.47
CA VAL A 66 8.52 9.05 35.60
C VAL A 66 9.33 8.53 36.79
N ARG A 67 9.21 7.23 37.09
CA ARG A 67 9.98 6.60 38.17
C ARG A 67 11.48 6.69 37.91
N ASP A 68 11.90 6.42 36.69
CA ASP A 68 13.32 6.41 36.32
C ASP A 68 13.92 7.82 36.39
N LEU A 69 13.19 8.83 35.90
CA LEU A 69 13.57 10.25 36.03
C LEU A 69 13.69 10.71 37.49
N LEU A 70 12.77 10.29 38.36
CA LEU A 70 12.84 10.61 39.79
C LEU A 70 14.01 9.91 40.50
N ASN A 71 14.50 8.80 39.95
CA ASN A 71 15.70 8.10 40.41
C ASN A 71 17.00 8.65 39.81
N GLY A 72 16.94 9.72 38.99
CA GLY A 72 18.11 10.29 38.32
C GLY A 72 18.67 9.41 37.20
N VAL A 73 17.84 8.55 36.60
CA VAL A 73 18.21 7.67 35.49
C VAL A 73 17.47 8.11 34.22
N LYS A 74 18.18 8.16 33.08
CA LYS A 74 17.55 8.43 31.78
C LYS A 74 16.67 7.24 31.37
N PRO A 75 15.36 7.42 31.13
CA PRO A 75 14.50 6.33 30.68
C PRO A 75 14.85 5.90 29.25
N GLN A 76 14.75 4.60 28.98
CA GLN A 76 14.98 4.03 27.64
C GLN A 76 13.74 4.18 26.76
N ASP A 77 12.56 3.89 27.32
CA ASP A 77 11.26 4.07 26.69
C ASP A 77 10.47 5.14 27.44
N VAL A 78 9.83 6.06 26.70
CA VAL A 78 9.04 7.15 27.29
C VAL A 78 7.58 6.96 26.91
N ASP A 79 6.78 6.58 27.90
CA ASP A 79 5.33 6.52 27.76
C ASP A 79 4.71 7.90 27.98
N PHE A 80 3.76 8.25 27.12
CA PHE A 80 2.97 9.47 27.25
C PHE A 80 1.51 9.14 27.54
N ALA A 81 0.93 9.90 28.46
CA ALA A 81 -0.50 9.93 28.71
C ALA A 81 -1.07 11.25 28.22
N THR A 82 -2.25 11.20 27.61
CA THR A 82 -2.94 12.37 27.08
C THR A 82 -4.43 12.34 27.38
N THR A 83 -5.06 13.51 27.37
CA THR A 83 -6.52 13.65 27.39
C THR A 83 -7.16 13.40 26.03
N ALA A 84 -6.38 13.38 24.95
CA ALA A 84 -6.87 13.08 23.61
C ALA A 84 -7.29 11.60 23.49
N THR A 85 -8.47 11.36 22.91
CA THR A 85 -8.89 10.00 22.55
C THR A 85 -8.06 9.47 21.37
N PRO A 86 -7.97 8.14 21.16
CA PRO A 86 -7.28 7.57 20.00
C PRO A 86 -7.77 8.12 18.65
N THR A 87 -9.07 8.38 18.53
CA THR A 87 -9.66 8.99 17.32
C THR A 87 -9.14 10.42 17.11
N GLN A 88 -9.14 11.24 18.17
CA GLN A 88 -8.62 12.61 18.11
C GLN A 88 -7.11 12.65 17.84
N MET A 89 -6.34 11.73 18.42
CA MET A 89 -4.91 11.60 18.12
C MET A 89 -4.67 11.24 16.65
N LYS A 90 -5.49 10.36 16.06
CA LYS A 90 -5.38 10.05 14.64
C LYS A 90 -5.65 11.24 13.75
N GLU A 91 -6.74 11.95 14.00
CA GLU A 91 -7.12 13.16 13.25
C GLU A 91 -6.04 14.23 13.38
N MET A 92 -5.53 14.44 14.59
CA MET A 92 -4.44 15.37 14.89
C MET A 92 -3.15 15.00 14.16
N PHE A 93 -2.70 13.75 14.26
CA PHE A 93 -1.47 13.29 13.61
C PHE A 93 -1.61 13.28 12.08
N GLN A 94 -2.76 12.91 11.53
CA GLN A 94 -3.04 13.01 10.10
C GLN A 94 -3.02 14.46 9.60
N SER A 95 -3.68 15.36 10.34
CA SER A 95 -3.70 16.80 10.05
C SER A 95 -2.31 17.43 10.11
N ALA A 96 -1.49 16.98 11.06
CA ALA A 96 -0.11 17.43 11.23
C ALA A 96 0.91 16.70 10.32
N GLY A 97 0.47 15.75 9.50
CA GLY A 97 1.37 14.97 8.62
C GLY A 97 2.33 14.02 9.36
N VAL A 98 2.00 13.63 10.59
CA VAL A 98 2.82 12.73 11.43
C VAL A 98 2.45 11.27 11.14
N ARG A 99 3.44 10.44 10.77
CA ARG A 99 3.24 9.01 10.51
C ARG A 99 2.95 8.24 11.79
N MET A 100 1.76 7.65 11.87
CA MET A 100 1.39 6.70 12.92
C MET A 100 1.74 5.27 12.52
N ILE A 101 2.21 4.48 13.49
CA ILE A 101 2.33 3.02 13.38
C ILE A 101 1.10 2.44 14.07
N ASN A 102 0.16 1.91 13.28
CA ASN A 102 -1.02 1.26 13.82
C ASN A 102 -0.67 -0.17 14.27
N ASN A 103 -0.07 -0.30 15.45
CA ASN A 103 -0.18 -1.55 16.18
C ASN A 103 -1.63 -1.67 16.68
N LYS A 104 -2.17 -2.88 16.76
CA LYS A 104 -3.54 -3.21 17.23
C LYS A 104 -3.91 -2.70 18.64
N GLY A 105 -3.10 -1.81 19.25
CA GLY A 105 -3.28 -1.14 20.54
C GLY A 105 -4.39 -0.11 20.60
N GLU A 106 -5.05 0.23 19.48
CA GLU A 106 -6.22 1.12 19.46
C GLU A 106 -7.37 0.60 20.33
N LYS A 107 -7.57 -0.73 20.36
CA LYS A 107 -8.55 -1.39 21.23
C LYS A 107 -8.24 -1.24 22.73
N HIS A 108 -7.01 -0.84 23.05
CA HIS A 108 -6.50 -0.62 24.40
C HIS A 108 -6.17 0.86 24.68
N GLY A 109 -6.50 1.78 23.77
CA GLY A 109 -6.33 3.23 23.96
C GLY A 109 -4.96 3.80 23.57
N THR A 110 -4.10 3.05 22.87
CA THR A 110 -2.72 3.47 22.56
C THR A 110 -2.53 3.82 21.08
N ILE A 111 -1.84 4.93 20.80
CA ILE A 111 -1.34 5.33 19.47
C ILE A 111 0.17 5.47 19.54
N THR A 112 0.89 4.88 18.57
CA THR A 112 2.35 4.99 18.46
C THR A 112 2.71 5.81 17.23
N ALA A 113 3.52 6.86 17.40
CA ALA A 113 4.04 7.68 16.31
C ALA A 113 5.57 7.62 16.32
N ARG A 114 6.21 7.07 15.27
CA ARG A 114 7.64 7.31 14.97
C ARG A 114 8.10 6.74 13.62
N HIS A 115 8.98 7.51 12.96
CA HIS A 115 10.29 7.02 12.51
C HIS A 115 11.33 7.82 13.29
N ASP A 116 12.40 7.16 13.72
CA ASP A 116 13.51 7.84 14.37
C ASP A 116 14.32 8.62 13.32
N HIS A 117 14.50 9.93 13.52
CA HIS A 117 15.16 10.80 12.54
C HIS A 117 16.61 10.36 12.30
N GLU A 118 17.33 9.98 13.37
CA GLU A 118 18.70 9.48 13.29
C GLU A 118 18.77 8.21 12.44
N THR A 119 17.78 7.32 12.58
CA THR A 119 17.68 6.11 11.75
C THR A 119 17.42 6.43 10.27
N LEU A 120 16.53 7.38 9.95
CA LEU A 120 16.26 7.77 8.56
C LEU A 120 17.47 8.40 7.90
N GLU A 121 18.17 9.26 8.64
CA GLU A 121 19.42 9.89 8.21
C GLU A 121 20.50 8.84 7.94
N ALA A 122 20.70 7.90 8.88
CA ALA A 122 21.63 6.79 8.69
C ALA A 122 21.28 5.92 7.47
N ILE A 123 19.99 5.68 7.19
CA ILE A 123 19.56 4.95 5.99
C ILE A 123 19.93 5.72 4.73
N ALA A 124 19.60 7.02 4.67
CA ALA A 124 19.88 7.86 3.49
C ALA A 124 21.39 7.96 3.21
N GLU A 125 22.20 8.18 4.25
CA GLU A 125 23.66 8.26 4.13
C GLU A 125 24.30 6.96 3.62
N ASN A 126 23.74 5.81 4.02
CA ASN A 126 24.29 4.49 3.72
C ASN A 126 23.59 3.76 2.57
N ALA A 127 22.57 4.36 1.94
CA ALA A 127 21.78 3.74 0.86
C ALA A 127 22.64 3.20 -0.28
N LYS A 128 23.72 3.93 -0.63
CA LYS A 128 24.70 3.52 -1.66
C LYS A 128 25.35 2.16 -1.38
N GLY A 129 25.48 1.78 -0.11
CA GLY A 129 26.03 0.48 0.30
C GLY A 129 25.23 -0.71 -0.23
N LEU A 130 23.93 -0.54 -0.51
CA LEU A 130 23.07 -1.58 -1.08
C LEU A 130 23.52 -2.00 -2.49
N ALA A 131 24.24 -1.16 -3.23
CA ALA A 131 24.81 -1.52 -4.52
C ALA A 131 25.81 -2.69 -4.41
N GLY A 132 26.44 -2.89 -3.25
CA GLY A 132 27.34 -4.01 -2.97
C GLY A 132 26.63 -5.30 -2.51
N ILE A 133 25.32 -5.25 -2.25
CA ILE A 133 24.55 -6.42 -1.80
C ILE A 133 24.02 -7.21 -3.00
N SER A 134 24.07 -8.54 -2.90
CA SER A 134 23.60 -9.43 -3.97
C SER A 134 22.12 -9.21 -4.28
N GLY A 135 21.78 -9.28 -5.56
CA GLY A 135 20.42 -9.03 -6.05
C GLY A 135 19.39 -9.97 -5.44
N GLU A 136 19.76 -11.22 -5.25
CA GLU A 136 18.89 -12.26 -4.67
C GLU A 136 18.51 -11.93 -3.23
N ARG A 137 19.46 -11.44 -2.42
CA ARG A 137 19.19 -11.05 -1.03
C ARG A 137 18.26 -9.84 -0.96
N ILE A 138 18.50 -8.85 -1.81
CA ILE A 138 17.62 -7.67 -1.92
C ILE A 138 16.22 -8.11 -2.33
N TRP A 139 16.12 -9.02 -3.32
CA TRP A 139 14.84 -9.49 -3.82
C TRP A 139 14.02 -10.23 -2.75
N VAL A 140 14.67 -11.05 -1.91
CA VAL A 140 14.00 -11.73 -0.79
C VAL A 140 13.34 -10.73 0.16
N GLU A 141 14.04 -9.68 0.57
CA GLU A 141 13.49 -8.67 1.48
C GLU A 141 12.46 -7.76 0.80
N LEU A 142 12.72 -7.35 -0.45
CA LEU A 142 11.78 -6.54 -1.22
C LEU A 142 10.44 -7.26 -1.42
N LYS A 143 10.45 -8.58 -1.65
CA LYS A 143 9.21 -9.36 -1.72
C LYS A 143 8.41 -9.31 -0.42
N LYS A 144 9.07 -9.41 0.74
CA LYS A 144 8.41 -9.31 2.04
C LYS A 144 7.78 -7.94 2.25
N ILE A 145 8.47 -6.87 1.84
CA ILE A 145 7.92 -5.49 1.86
C ILE A 145 6.69 -5.40 0.97
N LEU A 146 6.76 -5.95 -0.26
CA LEU A 146 5.67 -5.87 -1.24
C LEU A 146 4.42 -6.66 -0.85
N THR A 147 4.57 -7.75 -0.09
CA THR A 147 3.45 -8.56 0.42
C THR A 147 3.06 -8.21 1.85
N GLY A 148 3.78 -7.28 2.48
CA GLY A 148 3.58 -6.89 3.87
C GLY A 148 2.57 -5.76 4.04
N ASP A 149 2.26 -5.47 5.29
CA ASP A 149 1.41 -4.34 5.65
C ASP A 149 2.11 -3.00 5.33
N HIS A 150 1.33 -1.96 5.03
CA HIS A 150 1.81 -0.60 4.78
C HIS A 150 2.81 -0.47 3.62
N VAL A 151 2.76 -1.38 2.65
CA VAL A 151 3.61 -1.35 1.45
C VAL A 151 3.59 0.01 0.73
N ASN A 152 2.43 0.67 0.73
CA ASN A 152 2.28 1.99 0.11
C ASN A 152 3.27 2.99 0.71
N HIS A 153 3.26 3.13 2.03
CA HIS A 153 4.18 4.02 2.73
C HIS A 153 5.63 3.60 2.50
N LEU A 154 5.95 2.31 2.68
CA LEU A 154 7.34 1.85 2.63
C LEU A 154 7.98 2.10 1.26
N ILE A 155 7.23 1.96 0.18
CA ILE A 155 7.73 2.29 -1.15
C ILE A 155 7.96 3.79 -1.29
N HIS A 156 7.05 4.66 -0.86
CA HIS A 156 7.32 6.11 -0.85
C HIS A 156 8.59 6.46 -0.08
N LEU A 157 8.78 5.89 1.11
CA LEU A 157 9.98 6.11 1.91
C LEU A 157 11.27 5.62 1.22
N ILE A 158 11.21 4.52 0.47
CA ILE A 158 12.34 4.03 -0.34
C ILE A 158 12.73 5.03 -1.43
N TYR A 159 11.77 5.76 -2.01
CA TYR A 159 12.04 6.82 -2.99
C TYR A 159 12.51 8.11 -2.30
N ASP A 160 11.88 8.51 -1.20
CA ASP A 160 12.23 9.72 -0.46
C ASP A 160 13.66 9.69 0.09
N LEU A 161 14.15 8.50 0.47
CA LEU A 161 15.52 8.28 0.98
C LEU A 161 16.53 7.89 -0.11
N ASP A 162 16.16 7.99 -1.39
CA ASP A 162 17.00 7.63 -2.55
C ASP A 162 17.58 6.20 -2.50
N VAL A 163 16.83 5.27 -1.92
CA VAL A 163 17.20 3.84 -1.86
C VAL A 163 16.87 3.12 -3.16
N ALA A 164 15.80 3.53 -3.83
CA ALA A 164 15.26 2.90 -5.05
C ALA A 164 16.32 2.57 -6.13
N PRO A 165 17.22 3.48 -6.53
CA PRO A 165 18.20 3.21 -7.59
C PRO A 165 19.19 2.09 -7.22
N HIS A 166 19.49 1.91 -5.94
CA HIS A 166 20.48 0.93 -5.46
C HIS A 166 19.93 -0.50 -5.40
N ILE A 167 18.61 -0.63 -5.35
CA ILE A 167 17.88 -1.91 -5.29
C ILE A 167 17.22 -2.29 -6.62
N GLY A 168 17.54 -1.60 -7.71
CA GLY A 168 17.08 -1.94 -9.06
C GLY A 168 15.71 -1.40 -9.46
N LEU A 169 15.14 -0.50 -8.65
CA LEU A 169 13.92 0.21 -9.02
C LEU A 169 14.25 1.41 -9.92
N PRO A 170 13.35 1.78 -10.85
CA PRO A 170 13.58 2.92 -11.72
C PRO A 170 13.53 4.22 -10.92
N ALA A 171 14.52 5.11 -11.09
CA ALA A 171 14.54 6.41 -10.41
C ALA A 171 13.28 7.26 -10.69
N ASN A 172 12.78 7.21 -11.94
CA ASN A 172 11.60 7.96 -12.38
C ASN A 172 10.34 7.07 -12.47
N ALA A 173 9.97 6.46 -11.34
CA ALA A 173 8.77 5.62 -11.25
C ALA A 173 7.46 6.42 -11.34
N ASN A 174 6.35 5.72 -11.60
CA ASN A 174 5.01 6.29 -11.52
C ASN A 174 4.37 6.02 -10.15
N LEU A 175 4.66 6.87 -9.17
CA LEU A 175 4.15 6.72 -7.80
C LEU A 175 2.62 6.91 -7.71
N GLU A 176 2.02 7.66 -8.63
CA GLU A 176 0.56 7.82 -8.69
C GLU A 176 -0.13 6.51 -9.10
N GLU A 177 0.37 5.87 -10.15
CA GLU A 177 -0.10 4.54 -10.56
C GLU A 177 0.13 3.50 -9.45
N PHE A 178 1.28 3.56 -8.76
CA PHE A 178 1.53 2.68 -7.62
C PHE A 178 0.53 2.89 -6.49
N ASN A 179 0.16 4.14 -6.16
CA ASN A 179 -0.88 4.43 -5.18
C ASN A 179 -2.23 3.82 -5.57
N LYS A 180 -2.63 3.98 -6.84
CA LYS A 180 -3.87 3.40 -7.36
C LYS A 180 -3.85 1.87 -7.27
N VAL A 181 -2.79 1.24 -7.78
CA VAL A 181 -2.67 -0.22 -7.84
C VAL A 181 -2.57 -0.82 -6.43
N SER A 182 -1.88 -0.16 -5.49
CA SER A 182 -1.80 -0.60 -4.09
C SER A 182 -3.17 -0.72 -3.43
N LYS A 183 -4.10 0.19 -3.76
CA LYS A 183 -5.50 0.12 -3.31
C LYS A 183 -6.28 -0.97 -4.05
N ASN A 184 -6.07 -1.10 -5.37
CA ASN A 184 -6.72 -2.11 -6.20
C ASN A 184 -6.39 -3.55 -5.78
N VAL A 185 -5.22 -3.81 -5.17
CA VAL A 185 -4.81 -5.16 -4.78
C VAL A 185 -5.06 -5.46 -3.30
N GLU A 186 -5.51 -4.48 -2.52
CA GLU A 186 -5.69 -4.59 -1.08
C GLU A 186 -6.72 -5.70 -0.75
N GLY A 187 -6.29 -6.70 0.03
CA GLY A 187 -7.14 -7.84 0.39
C GLY A 187 -7.22 -8.97 -0.65
N PHE A 188 -6.51 -8.89 -1.78
CA PHE A 188 -6.55 -9.91 -2.86
C PHE A 188 -5.24 -10.67 -3.07
N SER A 189 -4.32 -10.59 -2.10
CA SER A 189 -3.03 -11.31 -2.09
C SER A 189 -2.30 -11.23 -3.44
N PRO A 190 -1.84 -10.04 -3.85
CA PRO A 190 -1.09 -9.88 -5.10
C PRO A 190 0.24 -10.62 -5.04
N LYS A 191 0.71 -11.10 -6.20
CA LYS A 191 2.13 -11.46 -6.32
C LYS A 191 3.00 -10.20 -6.20
N PRO A 192 4.22 -10.27 -5.65
CA PRO A 192 5.10 -9.10 -5.48
C PRO A 192 5.29 -8.31 -6.78
N MET A 193 5.50 -9.03 -7.89
CA MET A 193 5.68 -8.43 -9.21
C MET A 193 4.45 -7.67 -9.71
N THR A 194 3.24 -8.08 -9.31
CA THR A 194 1.99 -7.42 -9.72
C THR A 194 1.93 -5.99 -9.21
N LEU A 195 2.25 -5.81 -7.93
CA LEU A 195 2.32 -4.48 -7.35
C LEU A 195 3.53 -3.71 -7.92
N LEU A 196 4.68 -4.36 -8.05
CA LEU A 196 5.90 -3.71 -8.54
C LEU A 196 5.79 -3.20 -9.98
N ALA A 197 5.01 -3.88 -10.82
CA ALA A 197 4.78 -3.50 -12.22
C ALA A 197 4.15 -2.11 -12.38
N SER A 198 3.49 -1.59 -11.34
CA SER A 198 2.93 -0.23 -11.34
C SER A 198 4.01 0.86 -11.35
N LEU A 199 5.20 0.57 -10.84
CA LEU A 199 6.35 1.49 -10.87
C LEU A 199 6.99 1.58 -12.26
N PHE A 200 6.78 0.57 -13.12
CA PHE A 200 7.39 0.49 -14.45
C PHE A 200 6.58 1.26 -15.49
N LYS A 201 7.27 2.01 -16.35
CA LYS A 201 6.66 2.74 -17.47
C LYS A 201 6.68 1.89 -18.73
N VAL A 202 7.78 1.18 -18.96
CA VAL A 202 8.04 0.37 -20.15
C VAL A 202 8.57 -1.02 -19.79
N GLN A 203 8.54 -1.95 -20.75
CA GLN A 203 9.01 -3.33 -20.54
C GLN A 203 10.52 -3.40 -20.23
N ASP A 204 11.31 -2.42 -20.67
CA ASP A 204 12.74 -2.34 -20.38
C ASP A 204 13.02 -2.16 -18.88
N ASP A 205 12.11 -1.56 -18.12
CA ASP A 205 12.28 -1.41 -16.67
C ASP A 205 12.27 -2.78 -15.98
N VAL A 206 11.43 -3.71 -16.45
CA VAL A 206 11.40 -5.11 -15.97
C VAL A 206 12.72 -5.81 -16.28
N THR A 207 13.26 -5.57 -17.48
CA THR A 207 14.55 -6.17 -17.88
C THR A 207 15.71 -5.63 -17.04
N LYS A 208 15.71 -4.32 -16.72
CA LYS A 208 16.71 -3.71 -15.82
C LYS A 208 16.61 -4.26 -14.40
N LEU A 209 15.39 -4.42 -13.89
CA LEU A 209 15.16 -5.06 -12.58
C LEU A 209 15.73 -6.48 -12.55
N ASP A 210 15.43 -7.29 -13.56
CA ASP A 210 15.95 -8.66 -13.69
C ASP A 210 17.49 -8.70 -13.71
N LEU A 211 18.11 -7.80 -14.47
CA LEU A 211 19.57 -7.69 -14.50
C LEU A 211 20.18 -7.44 -13.11
N ARG A 212 19.52 -6.63 -12.27
CA ARG A 212 19.99 -6.23 -10.93
C ARG A 212 19.65 -7.22 -9.82
N LEU A 213 18.46 -7.81 -9.88
CA LEU A 213 17.89 -8.62 -8.79
C LEU A 213 17.89 -10.13 -9.06
N LYS A 214 18.17 -10.56 -10.30
CA LYS A 214 18.20 -11.97 -10.70
C LYS A 214 16.90 -12.70 -10.36
N ILE A 215 15.79 -12.14 -10.83
CA ILE A 215 14.44 -12.66 -10.56
C ILE A 215 14.17 -13.94 -11.35
N SER A 216 13.12 -14.68 -10.96
CA SER A 216 12.74 -15.89 -11.69
C SER A 216 12.16 -15.57 -13.07
N LYS A 217 12.22 -16.54 -13.99
CA LYS A 217 11.59 -16.42 -15.32
C LYS A 217 10.08 -16.15 -15.22
N GLU A 218 9.41 -16.76 -14.25
CA GLU A 218 7.98 -16.53 -13.99
C GLU A 218 7.70 -15.10 -13.53
N GLU A 219 8.51 -14.57 -12.60
CA GLU A 219 8.42 -13.19 -12.12
C GLU A 219 8.65 -12.21 -13.26
N LYS A 220 9.70 -12.41 -14.07
CA LYS A 220 9.97 -11.57 -15.25
C LYS A 220 8.81 -11.58 -16.25
N ASN A 221 8.32 -12.75 -16.62
CA ASN A 221 7.24 -12.90 -17.59
C ASN A 221 5.94 -12.24 -17.11
N LEU A 222 5.65 -12.33 -15.80
CA LEU A 222 4.51 -11.65 -15.20
C LEU A 222 4.64 -10.12 -15.29
N GLY A 223 5.82 -9.57 -14.95
CA GLY A 223 6.09 -8.13 -15.05
C GLY A 223 5.93 -7.62 -16.48
N LEU A 224 6.52 -8.32 -17.45
CA LEU A 224 6.40 -7.99 -18.88
C LEU A 224 4.94 -8.06 -19.34
N PHE A 225 4.20 -9.09 -18.93
CA PHE A 225 2.80 -9.26 -19.27
C PHE A 225 1.93 -8.11 -18.77
N ILE A 226 2.07 -7.70 -17.51
CA ILE A 226 1.27 -6.62 -16.94
C ILE A 226 1.60 -5.29 -17.63
N VAL A 227 2.89 -4.95 -17.75
CA VAL A 227 3.30 -3.67 -18.36
C VAL A 227 2.82 -3.58 -19.82
N LYS A 228 2.83 -4.69 -20.56
CA LYS A 228 2.34 -4.77 -21.94
C LYS A 228 0.82 -4.62 -22.03
N ASN A 229 0.06 -5.32 -21.18
CA ASN A 229 -1.38 -5.50 -21.40
C ASN A 229 -2.27 -4.62 -20.51
N ARG A 230 -1.73 -3.92 -19.50
CA ARG A 230 -2.53 -3.14 -18.52
C ARG A 230 -3.43 -2.06 -19.10
N LYS A 231 -3.15 -1.58 -20.31
CA LYS A 231 -3.93 -0.53 -21.00
C LYS A 231 -4.89 -1.11 -22.05
N ASP A 232 -4.49 -2.18 -22.73
CA ASP A 232 -5.20 -2.67 -23.91
C ASP A 232 -6.12 -3.85 -23.58
N LEU A 233 -5.73 -4.71 -22.63
CA LEU A 233 -6.53 -5.85 -22.17
C LEU A 233 -7.40 -5.39 -20.99
N ILE A 234 -8.52 -4.77 -21.34
CA ILE A 234 -9.53 -4.26 -20.39
C ILE A 234 -10.87 -4.94 -20.60
N LYS A 235 -11.78 -4.79 -19.63
CA LYS A 235 -13.14 -5.34 -19.71
C LYS A 235 -13.91 -4.72 -20.88
N ALA A 236 -14.80 -5.50 -21.48
CA ALA A 236 -15.72 -4.98 -22.47
C ALA A 236 -16.79 -4.11 -21.78
N THR A 237 -16.89 -2.84 -22.16
CA THR A 237 -17.81 -1.86 -21.55
C THR A 237 -19.25 -1.95 -22.05
N ASP A 238 -19.43 -2.39 -23.30
CA ASP A 238 -20.73 -2.36 -24.01
C ASP A 238 -21.25 -3.77 -24.36
N SER A 239 -20.74 -4.80 -23.66
CA SER A 239 -21.10 -6.20 -23.89
C SER A 239 -21.76 -6.81 -22.65
N SER A 240 -22.67 -7.77 -22.89
CA SER A 240 -23.20 -8.65 -21.86
C SER A 240 -22.14 -9.54 -21.21
N GLU A 241 -20.93 -9.61 -21.78
CA GLU A 241 -19.82 -10.45 -21.31
C GLU A 241 -18.54 -9.62 -21.05
N PRO A 242 -18.44 -8.88 -19.93
CA PRO A 242 -17.27 -8.04 -19.63
C PRO A 242 -15.95 -8.83 -19.51
N LEU A 243 -16.03 -10.12 -19.16
CA LEU A 243 -14.89 -11.03 -19.00
C LEU A 243 -14.31 -11.52 -20.35
N LYS A 244 -15.06 -11.39 -21.44
CA LYS A 244 -14.74 -11.98 -22.73
C LYS A 244 -13.35 -11.64 -23.27
N PRO A 245 -12.85 -10.38 -23.22
CA PRO A 245 -11.50 -10.05 -23.70
C PRO A 245 -10.41 -10.85 -22.97
N TYR A 246 -10.59 -11.10 -21.68
CA TYR A 246 -9.65 -11.88 -20.87
C TYR A 246 -9.71 -13.37 -21.20
N GLN A 247 -10.91 -13.93 -21.42
CA GLN A 247 -11.10 -15.32 -21.84
C GLN A 247 -10.52 -15.56 -23.23
N ASP A 248 -10.77 -14.63 -24.15
CA ASP A 248 -10.21 -14.59 -25.50
C ASP A 248 -8.67 -14.63 -25.45
N PHE A 249 -8.05 -13.83 -24.58
CA PHE A 249 -6.61 -13.87 -24.37
C PHE A 249 -6.11 -15.23 -23.87
N VAL A 250 -6.78 -15.83 -22.88
CA VAL A 250 -6.37 -17.13 -22.32
C VAL A 250 -6.46 -18.25 -23.36
N ILE A 251 -7.51 -18.27 -24.18
CA ILE A 251 -7.74 -19.33 -25.18
C ILE A 251 -6.80 -19.19 -26.38
N ASP A 252 -6.51 -17.95 -26.80
CA ASP A 252 -5.56 -17.70 -27.88
C ASP A 252 -4.10 -17.90 -27.42
N SER A 253 -3.84 -17.83 -26.11
CA SER A 253 -2.53 -18.08 -25.53
C SER A 253 -2.14 -19.55 -25.59
N ARG A 254 -0.91 -19.81 -26.01
CA ARG A 254 -0.29 -21.16 -25.96
C ARG A 254 0.42 -21.44 -24.64
N GLU A 255 0.40 -20.49 -23.72
CA GLU A 255 1.13 -20.59 -22.46
C GLU A 255 0.24 -21.16 -21.35
N PRO A 256 0.71 -22.18 -20.60
CA PRO A 256 -0.08 -22.83 -19.56
C PRO A 256 -0.47 -21.88 -18.40
N ASP A 257 0.34 -20.83 -18.16
CA ASP A 257 0.12 -19.89 -17.07
C ASP A 257 -0.73 -18.67 -17.44
N ALA A 258 -1.37 -18.68 -18.62
CA ALA A 258 -2.13 -17.52 -19.13
C ALA A 258 -3.21 -17.06 -18.13
N THR A 259 -4.00 -18.00 -17.60
CA THR A 259 -5.04 -17.72 -16.60
C THR A 259 -4.46 -17.08 -15.34
N ALA A 260 -3.35 -17.60 -14.83
CA ALA A 260 -2.70 -17.07 -13.63
C ALA A 260 -2.22 -15.63 -13.82
N ARG A 261 -1.67 -15.30 -15.00
CA ARG A 261 -1.24 -13.93 -15.33
C ARG A 261 -2.42 -12.98 -15.49
N VAL A 262 -3.50 -13.43 -16.14
CA VAL A 262 -4.73 -12.65 -16.27
C VAL A 262 -5.37 -12.36 -14.91
N CYS A 263 -5.38 -13.33 -13.98
CA CYS A 263 -5.83 -13.09 -12.61
C CYS A 263 -5.02 -11.98 -11.91
N GLU A 264 -3.70 -11.96 -12.07
CA GLU A 264 -2.86 -10.89 -11.52
C GLU A 264 -3.11 -9.53 -12.20
N LEU A 265 -3.41 -9.53 -13.50
CA LEU A 265 -3.80 -8.31 -14.22
C LEU A 265 -5.15 -7.76 -13.73
N LEU A 266 -6.13 -8.63 -13.48
CA LEU A 266 -7.43 -8.23 -12.92
C LEU A 266 -7.26 -7.63 -11.51
N LYS A 267 -6.38 -8.20 -10.68
CA LYS A 267 -5.98 -7.60 -9.39
C LYS A 267 -5.36 -6.22 -9.59
N TYR A 268 -4.41 -6.09 -10.51
CA TYR A 268 -3.76 -4.81 -10.84
C TYR A 268 -4.79 -3.74 -11.23
N GLN A 269 -5.78 -4.10 -12.04
CA GLN A 269 -6.82 -3.21 -12.55
C GLN A 269 -7.92 -2.88 -11.53
N GLY A 270 -8.03 -3.65 -10.44
CA GLY A 270 -9.08 -3.49 -9.42
C GLY A 270 -10.42 -4.12 -9.83
N GLU A 271 -10.42 -5.05 -10.77
CA GLU A 271 -11.64 -5.70 -11.30
C GLU A 271 -12.02 -6.91 -10.44
N HIS A 272 -12.40 -6.66 -9.18
CA HIS A 272 -12.60 -7.70 -8.17
C HIS A 272 -13.76 -8.67 -8.47
N GLY A 273 -14.82 -8.21 -9.15
CA GLY A 273 -15.93 -9.07 -9.57
C GLY A 273 -15.45 -10.09 -10.61
N LEU A 274 -14.80 -9.59 -11.66
CA LEU A 274 -14.26 -10.38 -12.76
C LEU A 274 -13.13 -11.32 -12.31
N LEU A 275 -12.36 -10.94 -11.28
CA LEU A 275 -11.34 -11.81 -10.70
C LEU A 275 -11.94 -13.12 -10.19
N LYS A 276 -13.07 -13.06 -9.48
CA LYS A 276 -13.72 -14.27 -8.94
C LYS A 276 -14.26 -15.15 -10.07
N GLU A 277 -14.88 -14.54 -11.08
CA GLU A 277 -15.38 -15.25 -12.26
C GLU A 277 -14.23 -15.94 -13.02
N MET A 278 -13.12 -15.24 -13.24
CA MET A 278 -11.94 -15.80 -13.92
C MET A 278 -11.30 -16.96 -13.13
N GLN A 279 -11.25 -16.87 -11.80
CA GLN A 279 -10.70 -17.93 -10.95
C GLN A 279 -11.55 -19.20 -10.95
N GLN A 280 -12.86 -19.05 -11.12
CA GLN A 280 -13.82 -20.17 -11.18
C GLN A 280 -14.00 -20.73 -12.59
N TRP A 281 -13.60 -19.98 -13.61
CA TRP A 281 -13.73 -20.37 -14.99
C TRP A 281 -12.75 -21.49 -15.36
N SER A 282 -13.30 -22.64 -15.77
CA SER A 282 -12.52 -23.71 -16.39
C SER A 282 -12.44 -23.46 -17.89
N VAL A 283 -11.22 -23.46 -18.44
CA VAL A 283 -11.00 -23.28 -19.88
C VAL A 283 -11.64 -24.47 -20.62
N PRO A 284 -12.71 -24.26 -21.40
CA PRO A 284 -13.35 -25.37 -22.09
C PRO A 284 -12.41 -25.90 -23.20
N PRO A 285 -12.28 -27.23 -23.36
CA PRO A 285 -11.47 -27.76 -24.45
C PRO A 285 -12.17 -27.49 -25.78
N PHE A 286 -11.41 -27.07 -26.79
CA PHE A 286 -11.96 -26.90 -28.13
C PHE A 286 -12.51 -28.25 -28.64
N PRO A 287 -13.81 -28.35 -28.98
CA PRO A 287 -14.47 -29.64 -29.13
C PRO A 287 -14.18 -30.34 -30.47
N VAL A 288 -13.57 -29.66 -31.45
CA VAL A 288 -13.29 -30.21 -32.79
C VAL A 288 -11.81 -30.50 -32.97
N SER A 289 -11.48 -31.71 -33.42
CA SER A 289 -10.12 -32.12 -33.75
C SER A 289 -9.87 -32.16 -35.26
N GLY A 290 -8.60 -32.17 -35.67
CA GLY A 290 -8.25 -32.36 -37.08
C GLY A 290 -8.70 -33.72 -37.64
N HIS A 291 -8.89 -34.73 -36.79
CA HIS A 291 -9.43 -36.03 -37.20
C HIS A 291 -10.92 -35.94 -37.54
N ASP A 292 -11.68 -35.11 -36.82
CA ASP A 292 -13.09 -34.87 -37.12
C ASP A 292 -13.25 -34.22 -38.49
N ILE A 293 -12.39 -33.25 -38.84
CA ILE A 293 -12.40 -32.63 -40.18
C ILE A 293 -12.02 -33.65 -41.28
N ARG A 294 -11.07 -34.56 -41.01
CA ARG A 294 -10.72 -35.63 -41.96
C ARG A 294 -11.89 -36.56 -42.25
N LYS A 295 -12.74 -36.86 -41.25
CA LYS A 295 -13.96 -37.67 -41.45
C LYS A 295 -14.99 -37.00 -42.36
N VAL A 296 -14.95 -35.67 -42.48
CA VAL A 296 -15.83 -34.91 -43.39
C VAL A 296 -15.32 -34.92 -44.84
N GLY A 297 -14.11 -35.47 -45.10
CA GLY A 297 -13.58 -35.70 -46.45
C GLY A 297 -12.38 -34.83 -46.82
N ILE A 298 -11.84 -34.03 -45.89
CA ILE A 298 -10.74 -33.09 -46.16
C ILE A 298 -9.42 -33.69 -45.69
N SER A 299 -8.48 -33.90 -46.62
CA SER A 299 -7.20 -34.58 -46.37
C SER A 299 -5.99 -33.66 -46.32
N SER A 300 -6.10 -32.42 -46.83
CA SER A 300 -5.01 -31.44 -46.85
C SER A 300 -4.75 -30.82 -45.48
N GLY A 301 -3.53 -30.95 -44.96
CA GLY A 301 -3.15 -30.41 -43.65
C GLY A 301 -3.30 -28.89 -43.53
N LYS A 302 -3.01 -28.14 -44.61
CA LYS A 302 -3.15 -26.68 -44.65
C LYS A 302 -4.62 -26.25 -44.57
N GLU A 303 -5.49 -26.98 -45.25
CA GLU A 303 -6.93 -26.73 -45.29
C GLU A 303 -7.61 -27.10 -43.97
N ILE A 304 -7.22 -28.23 -43.36
CA ILE A 304 -7.64 -28.60 -42.00
C ILE A 304 -7.29 -27.49 -41.01
N GLY A 305 -6.07 -26.95 -41.07
CA GLY A 305 -5.65 -25.85 -40.19
C GLY A 305 -6.51 -24.59 -40.37
N ALA A 306 -6.80 -24.21 -41.62
CA ALA A 306 -7.64 -23.06 -41.92
C ALA A 306 -9.09 -23.24 -41.40
N LEU A 307 -9.67 -24.42 -41.60
CA LEU A 307 -11.02 -24.73 -41.10
C LEU A 307 -11.08 -24.80 -39.59
N LEU A 308 -10.09 -25.41 -38.93
CA LEU A 308 -10.01 -25.40 -37.46
C LEU A 308 -9.94 -23.96 -36.93
N GLN A 309 -9.22 -23.06 -37.61
CA GLN A 309 -9.17 -21.65 -37.24
C GLN A 309 -10.53 -20.97 -37.39
N GLN A 310 -11.23 -21.17 -38.50
CA GLN A 310 -12.59 -20.63 -38.71
C GLN A 310 -13.58 -21.14 -37.66
N LEU A 311 -13.53 -22.43 -37.32
CA LEU A 311 -14.38 -23.01 -36.28
C LEU A 311 -14.04 -22.49 -34.89
N ARG A 312 -12.76 -22.25 -34.60
CA ARG A 312 -12.34 -21.58 -33.35
C ARG A 312 -12.91 -20.18 -33.25
N GLU A 313 -12.93 -19.43 -34.35
CA GLU A 313 -13.53 -18.09 -34.38
C GLU A 313 -15.04 -18.13 -34.15
N GLN A 314 -15.76 -19.13 -34.71
CA GLN A 314 -17.19 -19.30 -34.46
C GLN A 314 -17.49 -19.72 -33.01
N TRP A 315 -16.72 -20.67 -32.49
CA TRP A 315 -16.79 -21.08 -31.09
C TRP A 315 -16.49 -19.92 -30.12
N LYS A 316 -15.55 -19.04 -30.48
CA LYS A 316 -15.23 -17.81 -29.75
C LYS A 316 -16.36 -16.77 -29.83
N LYS A 317 -17.08 -16.69 -30.95
CA LYS A 317 -18.27 -15.82 -31.10
C LYS A 317 -19.45 -16.31 -30.27
N SER A 318 -19.54 -17.61 -30.03
CA SER A 318 -20.60 -18.22 -29.20
C SER A 318 -20.29 -18.18 -27.70
N GLY A 319 -19.32 -17.41 -27.24
CA GLY A 319 -18.90 -17.41 -25.83
C GLY A 319 -18.39 -18.77 -25.34
N TYR A 320 -17.79 -19.57 -26.23
CA TYR A 320 -17.24 -20.90 -25.93
C TYR A 320 -18.28 -21.98 -25.59
N GLN A 321 -19.54 -21.76 -25.94
CA GLN A 321 -20.64 -22.68 -25.63
C GLN A 321 -20.94 -23.72 -26.72
N MET A 322 -20.61 -23.46 -27.99
CA MET A 322 -20.96 -24.38 -29.09
C MET A 322 -20.29 -25.75 -28.96
N GLU A 323 -21.06 -26.80 -29.19
CA GLU A 323 -20.59 -28.19 -29.14
C GLU A 323 -20.04 -28.67 -30.50
N LYS A 324 -19.42 -29.87 -30.51
CA LYS A 324 -18.79 -30.45 -31.69
C LYS A 324 -19.74 -30.49 -32.90
N ASP A 325 -20.95 -30.98 -32.71
CA ASP A 325 -21.89 -31.21 -33.81
C ASP A 325 -22.38 -29.89 -34.43
N GLU A 326 -22.59 -28.87 -33.59
CA GLU A 326 -22.97 -27.52 -34.03
C GLU A 326 -21.87 -26.88 -34.87
N LEU A 327 -20.61 -27.00 -34.46
CA LEU A 327 -19.45 -26.50 -35.20
C LEU A 327 -19.23 -27.26 -36.51
N LEU A 328 -19.32 -28.59 -36.49
CA LEU A 328 -19.18 -29.39 -37.72
C LEU A 328 -20.32 -29.11 -38.72
N SER A 329 -21.51 -28.72 -38.25
CA SER A 329 -22.62 -28.33 -39.13
C SER A 329 -22.35 -27.03 -39.91
N HIS A 330 -21.50 -26.14 -39.38
CA HIS A 330 -21.10 -24.90 -40.06
C HIS A 330 -20.13 -25.15 -41.22
N ILE A 331 -19.29 -26.19 -41.13
CA ILE A 331 -18.41 -26.61 -42.24
C ILE A 331 -19.23 -27.06 -43.44
N LYS A 332 -20.34 -27.78 -43.21
CA LYS A 332 -21.19 -28.30 -44.30
C LYS A 332 -21.96 -27.21 -45.05
N LYS A 333 -22.02 -25.99 -44.51
CA LYS A 333 -22.74 -24.84 -45.10
C LYS A 333 -21.81 -23.83 -45.81
N THR A 334 -20.50 -24.00 -45.70
CA THR A 334 -19.47 -23.09 -46.27
C THR A 334 -18.85 -23.72 -47.50
#